data_AF-A0A022QZH4-F1
#
_entry.id   AF-A0A022QZH4-F1
#
_cell.length_a   1.000
_cell.length_b   1.000
_cell.length_c   1.000
_cell.angle_alpha   90.00
_cell.angle_beta   90.00
_cell.angle_gamma   90.00
#
_symmetry.space_group_name_H-M   'P 1'
#
loop_
_entity.id
_entity.type
_entity.pdbx_description
1 polymer ?
#
loop_
_entity_poly.entity_id
_entity_poly.type
_entity_poly.pdbx_seq_one_letter_code
_entity_poly.pdbx_strand_id
1 'polypeptide(L)'
;MDETMKQFQQGLLEVEIEAENLFLARHELVETDRVRNGNREALTALRKRARTTKTSVPSAFESIMRDIDSRPLVKEVCTTCGDHDAREKTWLMFPGTDVFATIPFHAAHTILEKGS
;
A
#
# COMPACT_ATOMS: atom_id res chain seq x y z
N MET A 1 34.92 42.43 37.16
CA MET A 1 35.36 41.45 36.16
C MET A 1 35.63 42.22 34.88
N ASP A 2 36.78 42.02 34.23
CA ASP A 2 37.16 42.75 33.01
C ASP A 2 36.12 42.53 31.89
N GLU A 3 35.80 43.56 31.11
CA GLU A 3 34.72 43.51 30.12
C GLU A 3 35.05 42.51 28.99
N THR A 4 36.34 42.41 28.65
CA THR A 4 36.90 41.40 27.76
C THR A 4 36.61 39.97 28.24
N MET A 5 36.71 39.73 29.55
CA MET A 5 36.47 38.42 30.14
C MET A 5 35.00 38.02 30.05
N LYS A 6 34.08 38.98 30.21
CA LYS A 6 32.64 38.71 30.05
C LYS A 6 32.26 38.36 28.62
N GLN A 7 32.80 39.07 27.64
CA GLN A 7 32.57 38.77 26.22
C GLN A 7 33.09 37.38 25.86
N PHE A 8 34.26 37.01 26.38
CA PHE A 8 34.81 35.68 26.19
C PHE A 8 33.93 34.59 26.81
N GLN A 9 33.45 34.78 28.05
CA GLN A 9 32.52 33.85 28.70
C GLN A 9 31.20 33.71 27.95
N GLN A 10 30.67 34.81 27.41
CA GLN A 10 29.45 34.80 26.60
C GLN A 10 29.64 33.99 25.31
N GLY A 11 30.78 34.16 24.63
CA GLY A 11 31.10 33.36 23.44
C GLY A 11 31.23 31.86 23.74
N LEU A 12 31.78 31.50 24.90
CA LEU A 12 31.83 30.09 25.33
C LEU A 12 30.43 29.51 25.56
N LEU A 13 29.54 30.26 26.22
CA LEU A 13 28.15 29.85 26.42
C LEU A 13 27.42 29.63 25.09
N GLU A 14 27.60 30.53 24.12
CA GLU A 14 26.99 30.40 22.79
C GLU A 14 27.49 29.15 22.05
N VAL A 15 28.79 28.86 22.14
CA VAL A 15 29.37 27.63 21.56
C VAL A 15 28.84 26.38 22.26
N GLU A 16 28.70 26.38 23.58
CA GLU A 16 28.12 25.26 24.34
C GLU A 16 26.67 25.01 23.93
N ILE A 17 25.85 26.06 23.84
CA ILE A 17 24.44 25.97 23.41
C ILE A 17 24.35 25.39 21.99
N GLU A 18 25.17 25.88 21.06
CA GLU A 18 25.16 25.40 19.68
C GLU A 18 25.62 23.93 19.60
N ALA A 19 26.62 23.55 20.39
CA ALA A 19 27.07 22.17 20.48
C ALA A 19 25.97 21.24 21.01
N GLU A 20 25.26 21.63 22.07
CA GLU A 20 24.13 20.86 22.60
C GLU A 20 23.00 20.70 21.57
N ASN A 21 22.63 21.78 20.87
CA ASN A 21 21.64 21.72 19.80
C ASN A 21 22.04 20.75 18.69
N LEU A 22 23.31 20.78 18.28
CA LEU A 22 23.84 19.84 17.29
C LEU A 22 23.78 18.39 17.78
N PHE A 23 24.12 18.14 19.04
CA PHE A 23 24.05 16.81 19.63
C PHE A 23 22.60 16.30 19.69
N LEU A 24 21.64 17.14 20.04
CA LEU A 24 20.21 16.82 20.04
C LEU A 24 19.74 16.45 18.62
N ALA A 25 20.03 17.28 17.62
CA ALA A 25 19.68 17.00 16.23
C ALA A 25 20.28 15.68 15.73
N ARG A 26 21.53 15.38 16.11
CA ARG A 26 22.16 14.10 15.77
C ARG A 26 21.45 12.91 16.42
N HIS A 27 21.01 13.05 17.68
CA HIS A 27 20.27 12.01 18.37
C HIS A 27 18.92 11.74 17.69
N GLU A 28 18.20 12.79 17.30
CA GLU A 28 16.93 12.66 16.57
C GLU A 28 17.08 11.93 15.23
N LEU A 29 18.18 12.17 14.50
CA LEU A 29 18.48 11.44 13.27
C LEU A 29 18.65 9.93 13.51
N VAL A 30 19.33 9.55 14.60
CA VAL A 30 19.52 8.13 14.97
C VAL A 30 18.20 7.48 15.33
N GLU A 31 17.37 8.13 16.15
CA GLU A 31 16.06 7.60 16.52
C GLU A 31 15.12 7.51 15.31
N THR A 32 15.19 8.46 14.39
CA THR A 32 14.42 8.43 13.14
C THR A 32 14.82 7.24 12.27
N ASP A 33 16.12 6.97 12.11
CA ASP A 33 16.57 5.81 11.33
C ASP A 33 16.20 4.49 12.03
N ARG A 34 16.26 4.44 13.36
CA ARG A 34 15.80 3.29 14.15
C ARG A 34 14.33 2.98 13.89
N VAL A 35 13.45 3.98 13.95
CA VAL A 35 12.02 3.83 13.66
C VAL A 35 11.80 3.41 12.21
N ARG A 36 12.53 4.01 11.25
CA ARG A 36 12.46 3.65 9.83
C ARG A 36 12.81 2.18 9.60
N ASN A 37 13.86 1.68 10.25
CA ASN A 37 14.28 0.28 10.16
C ASN A 37 13.23 -0.66 10.75
N GLY A 38 12.66 -0.32 11.92
CA GLY A 38 11.55 -1.09 12.50
C GLY A 38 10.32 -1.17 11.57
N ASN A 39 9.96 -0.06 10.93
CA ASN A 39 8.85 -0.04 9.96
C ASN A 39 9.14 -0.90 8.72
N ARG A 40 10.39 -0.94 8.25
CA ARG A 40 10.81 -1.79 7.11
C ARG A 40 10.62 -3.27 7.44
N GLU A 41 10.98 -3.66 8.66
CA GLU A 41 10.81 -5.03 9.15
C GLU A 41 9.34 -5.39 9.33
N ALA A 42 8.54 -4.51 9.95
CA ALA A 42 7.10 -4.69 10.09
C ALA A 42 6.40 -4.85 8.73
N LEU A 43 6.72 -4.00 7.76
CA LEU A 43 6.19 -4.10 6.40
C LEU A 43 6.59 -5.42 5.72
N THR A 44 7.82 -5.87 5.95
CA THR A 44 8.30 -7.17 5.44
C THR A 44 7.51 -8.32 6.07
N ALA A 45 7.25 -8.27 7.37
CA ALA A 45 6.44 -9.26 8.06
C ALA A 45 4.98 -9.27 7.56
N LEU A 46 4.37 -8.10 7.36
CA LEU A 46 3.03 -7.98 6.78
C LEU A 46 2.97 -8.55 5.36
N ARG A 47 3.96 -8.25 4.51
CA ARG A 47 4.04 -8.83 3.15
C ARG A 47 4.20 -10.35 3.17
N LYS A 48 5.01 -10.89 4.08
CA LYS A 48 5.14 -12.35 4.27
C LYS A 48 3.80 -12.95 4.71
N ARG A 49 3.14 -12.33 5.69
CA ARG A 49 1.82 -12.76 6.17
C ARG A 49 0.79 -12.73 5.06
N ALA A 50 0.70 -11.65 4.28
CA ALA A 50 -0.23 -11.53 3.15
C ALA A 50 -0.01 -12.63 2.09
N ARG A 51 1.25 -12.99 1.82
CA ARG A 51 1.58 -14.11 0.92
C ARG A 51 1.23 -15.49 1.50
N THR A 52 1.32 -15.67 2.81
CA THR A 52 1.06 -16.96 3.47
C THR A 52 -0.39 -17.13 3.90
N THR A 53 -1.14 -16.03 4.08
CA THR A 53 -2.59 -16.04 4.18
C THR A 53 -3.17 -16.23 2.78
N LYS A 54 -3.01 -17.44 2.23
CA LYS A 54 -4.07 -18.03 1.43
C LYS A 54 -5.29 -18.01 2.34
N THR A 55 -6.35 -17.29 1.98
CA THR A 55 -7.69 -17.65 2.46
C THR A 55 -7.96 -19.05 1.91
N SER A 56 -7.54 -20.06 2.68
CA SER A 56 -7.75 -21.49 2.45
C SER A 56 -9.15 -21.94 2.85
N VAL A 57 -10.07 -20.99 2.97
CA VAL A 57 -11.50 -21.26 3.03
C VAL A 57 -11.99 -20.94 1.63
N PRO A 58 -12.54 -21.91 0.88
CA PRO A 58 -13.25 -21.61 -0.35
C PRO A 58 -14.28 -20.56 0.01
N SER A 59 -14.06 -19.33 -0.48
CA SER A 59 -15.05 -18.28 -0.35
C SER A 59 -16.32 -18.81 -1.00
N ALA A 60 -17.50 -18.48 -0.46
CA ALA A 60 -18.77 -18.77 -1.15
C ALA A 60 -18.73 -18.31 -2.62
N PHE A 61 -17.92 -17.28 -2.91
CA PHE A 61 -17.62 -16.78 -4.25
C PHE A 61 -16.88 -17.77 -5.17
N GLU A 62 -15.98 -18.61 -4.64
CA GLU A 62 -15.24 -19.61 -5.42
C GLU A 62 -16.12 -20.83 -5.78
N SER A 63 -17.13 -21.16 -4.94
CA SER A 63 -18.20 -22.09 -5.33
C SER A 63 -19.12 -21.48 -6.40
N ILE A 64 -19.48 -20.20 -6.27
CA ILE A 64 -20.30 -19.49 -7.27
C ILE A 64 -19.56 -19.39 -8.61
N MET A 65 -18.25 -19.10 -8.62
CA MET A 65 -17.46 -19.06 -9.86
C MET A 65 -17.30 -20.43 -10.52
N ARG A 66 -17.28 -21.53 -9.74
CA ARG A 66 -17.30 -22.90 -10.31
C ARG A 66 -18.59 -23.24 -11.05
N ASP A 67 -19.73 -22.72 -10.59
CA ASP A 67 -21.02 -22.87 -11.28
C ASP A 67 -21.13 -22.00 -12.54
N ILE A 68 -20.37 -20.90 -12.61
CA ILE A 68 -20.27 -20.04 -13.80
C ILE A 68 -19.38 -20.70 -14.87
N ASP A 69 -18.28 -21.36 -14.48
CA ASP A 69 -17.38 -22.06 -15.40
C ASP A 69 -18.01 -23.32 -16.04
N SER A 70 -19.03 -23.91 -15.43
CA SER A 70 -19.62 -25.20 -15.85
C SER A 70 -20.88 -25.07 -16.71
N ARG A 71 -21.41 -23.86 -16.92
CA ARG A 71 -22.54 -23.62 -17.83
C ARG A 71 -22.10 -22.70 -18.96
N PRO A 72 -22.20 -23.11 -20.24
CA PRO A 72 -21.98 -22.20 -21.36
C PRO A 72 -23.20 -21.26 -21.46
N LEU A 73 -23.18 -20.18 -20.66
CA LEU A 73 -24.17 -19.11 -20.68
C LEU A 73 -23.91 -18.22 -21.91
N VAL A 74 -24.30 -18.70 -23.08
CA VAL A 74 -24.57 -17.96 -24.34
C VAL A 74 -23.72 -16.71 -24.66
N LYS A 75 -22.88 -16.84 -25.69
CA LYS A 75 -22.70 -16.01 -26.92
C LYS A 75 -23.08 -14.51 -26.95
N GLU A 76 -23.01 -13.75 -25.88
CA GLU A 76 -23.22 -12.31 -25.95
C GLU A 76 -21.90 -11.59 -26.20
N VAL A 77 -21.77 -11.12 -27.44
CA VAL A 77 -20.83 -10.07 -27.83
C VAL A 77 -21.03 -8.90 -26.85
N CYS A 78 -19.94 -8.43 -26.24
CA CYS A 78 -20.01 -7.35 -25.26
C CYS A 78 -20.70 -6.12 -25.85
N THR A 79 -21.73 -5.61 -25.17
CA THR A 79 -22.49 -4.43 -25.61
C THR A 79 -21.66 -3.15 -25.63
N THR A 80 -20.56 -3.11 -24.88
CA THR A 80 -19.64 -1.97 -24.76
C THR A 80 -18.62 -1.92 -25.90
N CYS A 81 -18.01 -3.06 -26.24
CA CYS A 81 -16.90 -3.11 -27.20
C CYS A 81 -17.17 -3.92 -28.47
N GLY A 82 -18.27 -4.67 -28.54
CA GLY A 82 -18.63 -5.44 -29.73
C GLY A 82 -17.80 -6.71 -29.94
N ASP A 83 -17.08 -7.21 -28.93
CA ASP A 83 -16.27 -8.43 -29.00
C ASP A 83 -16.57 -9.42 -27.86
N HIS A 84 -16.17 -10.69 -28.01
CA HIS A 84 -16.25 -11.72 -26.98
C HIS A 84 -15.04 -12.66 -27.04
N ASP A 85 -14.12 -12.47 -26.10
CA ASP A 85 -13.11 -13.45 -25.74
C ASP A 85 -13.32 -13.88 -24.27
N ALA A 86 -13.65 -15.15 -24.09
CA ALA A 86 -13.85 -15.77 -22.78
C ALA A 86 -12.52 -16.14 -22.07
N ARG A 87 -11.40 -16.10 -22.77
CA ARG A 87 -10.07 -16.43 -22.24
C ARG A 87 -9.32 -15.20 -21.76
N GLU A 88 -9.70 -14.02 -22.24
CA GLU A 88 -9.09 -12.77 -21.83
C GLU A 88 -9.49 -12.42 -20.40
N LYS A 89 -8.48 -12.23 -19.55
CA LYS A 89 -8.65 -11.91 -18.13
C LYS A 89 -8.10 -10.53 -17.86
N THR A 90 -8.79 -9.78 -17.01
CA THR A 90 -8.36 -8.46 -16.55
C THR A 90 -8.46 -8.33 -15.04
N TRP A 91 -7.75 -7.36 -14.48
CA TRP A 91 -7.87 -6.98 -13.08
C TRP A 91 -8.89 -5.86 -12.95
N LEU A 92 -9.91 -6.06 -12.10
CA LEU A 92 -10.88 -5.04 -11.75
C LEU A 92 -10.87 -4.80 -10.24
N MET A 93 -10.83 -3.53 -9.83
CA MET A 93 -11.25 -3.12 -8.49
C MET A 93 -12.77 -2.97 -8.51
N PHE A 94 -13.49 -3.69 -7.65
CA PHE A 94 -14.95 -3.57 -7.61
C PHE A 94 -15.36 -2.20 -7.05
N PRO A 95 -16.28 -1.48 -7.72
CA PRO A 95 -16.79 -0.20 -7.24
C PRO A 95 -17.28 -0.31 -5.79
N GLY A 96 -16.86 0.63 -4.93
CA GLY A 96 -17.26 0.66 -3.52
C GLY A 96 -16.53 -0.33 -2.60
N THR A 97 -15.48 -1.01 -3.08
CA THR A 97 -14.65 -1.93 -2.28
C THR A 97 -13.16 -1.67 -2.49
N ASP A 98 -12.32 -2.17 -1.60
CA ASP A 98 -10.86 -2.21 -1.74
C ASP A 98 -10.35 -3.54 -2.33
N VAL A 99 -11.22 -4.31 -2.97
CA VAL A 99 -10.93 -5.66 -3.46
C VAL A 99 -10.63 -5.65 -4.95
N PHE A 100 -9.46 -6.16 -5.30
CA PHE A 100 -9.07 -6.48 -6.69
C PHE A 100 -9.29 -7.96 -6.97
N ALA A 101 -9.91 -8.26 -8.11
CA ALA A 101 -10.03 -9.63 -8.59
C ALA A 101 -9.68 -9.74 -10.07
N THR A 102 -9.16 -10.90 -10.44
CA THR A 102 -9.03 -11.29 -11.85
C THR A 102 -10.37 -11.82 -12.33
N ILE A 103 -10.98 -11.13 -13.29
CA ILE A 103 -12.27 -11.51 -13.89
C ILE A 103 -12.14 -11.57 -15.41
N PRO A 104 -13.07 -12.22 -16.13
CA PRO A 104 -13.12 -12.11 -17.58
C PRO A 104 -13.21 -10.65 -18.03
N PHE A 105 -12.44 -10.27 -19.05
CA PHE A 105 -12.35 -8.89 -19.53
C PHE A 105 -13.73 -8.30 -19.84
N HIS A 106 -14.55 -9.04 -20.58
CA HIS A 106 -15.89 -8.63 -20.95
C HIS A 106 -16.87 -8.55 -19.77
N ALA A 107 -16.61 -9.24 -18.66
CA ALA A 107 -17.39 -9.07 -17.43
C ALA A 107 -17.08 -7.74 -16.74
N ALA A 108 -15.85 -7.22 -16.88
CA ALA A 108 -15.46 -5.94 -16.30
C ALA A 108 -16.23 -4.78 -16.93
N HIS A 109 -16.44 -4.81 -18.26
CA HIS A 109 -17.24 -3.81 -18.96
C HIS A 109 -18.67 -3.75 -18.40
N THR A 110 -19.34 -4.90 -18.24
CA THR A 110 -20.70 -4.94 -17.68
C THR A 110 -20.77 -4.42 -16.24
N ILE A 111 -19.76 -4.70 -15.42
CA ILE A 111 -19.72 -4.23 -14.01
C ILE A 111 -19.51 -2.71 -13.96
N LEU A 112 -18.63 -2.19 -14.81
CA LEU A 112 -18.33 -0.76 -14.88
C LEU A 112 -19.50 0.03 -15.49
N GLU A 113 -20.19 -0.49 -16.51
CA GLU A 113 -21.38 0.16 -17.10
C GLU A 113 -22.57 0.20 -16.14
N LYS A 114 -22.80 -0.86 -15.35
CA LYS A 114 -23.90 -0.86 -14.37
C LYS A 114 -23.63 0.01 -13.14
N GLY A 115 -22.36 0.36 -12.91
CA GLY A 115 -21.93 1.21 -11.80
C GLY A 115 -21.87 2.70 -12.11
N SER A 116 -22.15 3.11 -13.35
CA SER A 116 -22.23 4.51 -13.79
C SER A 116 -23.64 5.07 -13.78
#